data_AF-A0A9D6QIZ6-F1
#
_entry.id   AF-A0A9D6QIZ6-F1
#
_cell.length_a   1.000
_cell.length_b   1.000
_cell.length_c   1.000
_cell.angle_alpha   90.00
_cell.angle_beta   90.00
_cell.angle_gamma   90.00
#
_symmetry.space_group_name_H-M   'P 1'
#
loop_
_entity.id
_entity.type
_entity.pdbx_description
1 polymer ?
#
loop_
_entity_poly.entity_id
_entity_poly.type
_entity_poly.pdbx_seq_one_letter_code
_entity_poly.pdbx_strand_id
1 'polypeptide(L)' 'MSKIEILRILEEKGESTVSELTDFTLLSRQMVHRILNDLASENKVEKLGKAPKTYYRLAKSQPRQNLIELNHDA' A
#
# COMPACT_ATOMS: atom_id res chain seq x y z
N MET A 1 15.89 5.31 6.41
CA MET A 1 14.59 5.75 6.96
C MET A 1 13.72 6.17 5.80
N SER A 2 12.75 5.35 5.41
CA SER A 2 11.86 5.69 4.28
C SER A 2 10.68 4.72 4.11
N LYS A 3 10.92 3.42 3.97
CA LYS A 3 9.86 2.40 3.77
C LYS A 3 9.07 2.10 5.05
N ILE A 4 9.78 1.89 6.15
CA ILE A 4 9.18 1.49 7.45
C ILE A 4 8.25 2.58 7.98
N GLU A 5 8.65 3.85 7.89
CA GLU A 5 7.85 4.98 8.36
C GLU A 5 6.55 5.12 7.56
N ILE A 6 6.61 4.99 6.22
CA ILE A 6 5.41 5.00 5.37
C ILE A 6 4.47 3.84 5.74
N LEU A 7 5.00 2.64 5.94
CA LEU A 7 4.18 1.50 6.35
C LEU A 7 3.51 1.74 7.71
N ARG A 8 4.24 2.29 8.68
CA ARG A 8 3.71 2.64 10.00
C ARG A 8 2.61 3.69 9.93
N ILE A 9 2.80 4.75 9.14
CA ILE A 9 1.76 5.78 8.94
C ILE A 9 0.51 5.16 8.31
N LEU A 10 0.68 4.28 7.32
CA LEU A 10 -0.44 3.58 6.67
C LEU A 10 -1.12 2.59 7.62
N GLU A 11 -0.39 1.96 8.54
CA GLU A 11 -0.93 1.11 9.59
C GLU A 11 -1.78 1.92 10.58
N GLU A 12 -1.25 3.05 11.07
CA GLU A 12 -1.91 3.91 12.06
C GLU A 12 -3.13 4.64 11.48
N LYS A 13 -3.07 5.10 10.22
CA LYS A 13 -4.13 5.88 9.59
C LYS A 13 -5.10 5.05 8.73
N GLY A 14 -4.75 3.81 8.42
CA GLY A 14 -5.44 2.98 7.44
C GLY A 14 -5.13 3.38 5.99
N GLU A 15 -5.27 4.66 5.64
CA GLU A 15 -4.91 5.18 4.31
C GLU A 15 -4.31 6.59 4.36
N SER A 16 -3.51 6.93 3.35
CA SER A 16 -2.99 8.29 3.16
C SER A 16 -2.64 8.58 1.71
N THR A 17 -2.71 9.85 1.36
CA THR A 17 -2.26 10.38 0.07
C THR A 17 -0.75 10.63 0.06
N VAL A 18 -0.18 10.80 -1.13
CA VAL A 18 1.23 11.16 -1.27
C VAL A 18 1.56 12.51 -0.60
N SER A 19 0.63 13.48 -0.67
CA SER A 19 0.84 14.79 -0.03
C SER A 19 0.96 14.63 1.48
N GLU A 20 0.03 13.90 2.10
CA GLU A 20 0.04 13.64 3.53
C GLU A 20 1.31 12.88 3.94
N LEU A 21 1.71 11.87 3.17
CA LEU A 21 2.95 11.12 3.46
C LEU A 21 4.20 12.01 3.35
N THR A 22 4.23 12.95 2.40
CA THR A 22 5.29 13.97 2.33
C THR A 22 5.31 14.84 3.58
N ASP A 23 4.14 15.29 4.05
CA ASP A 23 4.03 16.14 5.24
C ASP A 23 4.47 15.39 6.51
N PHE A 24 4.15 14.10 6.64
CA PHE A 24 4.52 13.30 7.81
C PHE A 24 5.98 12.83 7.82
N THR A 25 6.52 12.47 6.65
CA THR A 25 7.88 11.90 6.56
C THR A 25 8.94 12.95 6.29
N LEU A 26 8.55 14.18 5.93
CA LEU A 26 9.42 15.25 5.45
C LEU A 26 10.27 14.85 4.23
N LEU A 27 9.89 13.76 3.54
CA LEU A 27 10.53 13.32 2.31
C LEU A 27 9.98 14.07 1.11
N SER A 28 10.83 14.29 0.11
CA SER A 28 10.36 14.87 -1.15
C SER A 28 9.27 14.01 -1.78
N ARG A 29 8.33 14.65 -2.47
CA ARG A 29 7.23 13.98 -3.17
C ARG A 29 7.71 12.86 -4.10
N GLN A 30 8.83 13.10 -4.80
CA GLN A 30 9.44 12.10 -5.70
C GLN A 30 9.97 10.88 -4.94
N MET A 31 10.56 11.10 -3.76
CA MET A 31 11.03 10.03 -2.89
C MET A 31 9.85 9.19 -2.39
N VAL A 32 8.77 9.82 -1.93
CA VAL A 32 7.55 9.13 -1.50
C VAL A 32 6.96 8.30 -2.65
N HIS A 33 6.89 8.85 -3.87
CA HIS A 33 6.45 8.10 -5.05
C HIS A 33 7.34 6.87 -5.33
N ARG A 34 8.66 7.02 -5.28
CA ARG A 34 9.60 5.90 -5.46
C ARG A 34 9.34 4.79 -4.44
N ILE A 35 9.21 5.16 -3.17
CA ILE A 35 8.96 4.20 -2.08
C ILE A 35 7.61 3.50 -2.25
N LEU A 36 6.55 4.23 -2.57
CA LEU A 36 5.23 3.64 -2.78
C LEU A 36 5.19 2.72 -4.00
N ASN A 37 5.90 3.06 -5.07
CA ASN A 37 6.04 2.18 -6.23
C ASN A 37 6.78 0.88 -5.86
N ASP A 38 7.88 0.97 -5.11
CA ASP A 38 8.60 -0.20 -4.61
C ASP A 38 7.66 -1.07 -3.74
N LEU A 39 7.00 -0.47 -2.74
CA LEU A 39 6.09 -1.18 -1.84
C LEU A 39 4.89 -1.80 -2.57
N ALA A 40 4.36 -1.14 -3.60
CA ALA A 40 3.29 -1.67 -4.43
C ALA A 40 3.79 -2.87 -5.27
N SER A 41 5.01 -2.79 -5.82
CA SER A 41 5.64 -3.91 -6.53
C SER A 41 5.88 -5.13 -5.63
N GLU A 42 6.12 -4.89 -4.34
CA GLU A 42 6.26 -5.90 -3.29
C GLU A 42 4.91 -6.38 -2.73
N ASN A 43 3.77 -5.92 -3.27
CA ASN A 43 2.41 -6.18 -2.78
C ASN A 43 2.21 -5.82 -1.29
N LYS A 44 2.94 -4.82 -0.78
CA LYS A 44 2.81 -4.33 0.61
C LYS A 44 1.76 -3.24 0.75
N VAL A 45 1.53 -2.48 -0.31
CA VAL A 45 0.52 -1.41 -0.35
C VAL A 45 -0.29 -1.51 -1.63
N GLU A 46 -1.54 -1.06 -1.57
CA GLU A 46 -2.41 -0.94 -2.74
C GLU A 46 -2.80 0.51 -2.97
N LYS A 47 -2.91 0.87 -4.26
CA LYS A 47 -3.28 2.20 -4.73
C LYS A 47 -4.80 2.25 -4.95
N LEU A 48 -5.46 3.21 -4.32
CA LEU A 48 -6.90 3.44 -4.41
C LEU A 48 -7.22 4.77 -5.08
N GLY A 49 -8.33 4.78 -5.82
CA GLY A 49 -8.84 5.95 -6.51
C GLY A 49 -8.16 6.23 -7.85
N LYS A 50 -8.54 7.36 -8.46
CA LYS A 50 -8.07 7.83 -9.76
C LYS A 50 -7.57 9.26 -9.63
N ALA A 51 -6.76 9.72 -10.58
CA ALA A 51 -6.33 11.11 -10.61
C ALA A 51 -7.56 12.06 -10.55
N PRO A 52 -7.47 13.20 -9.84
CA PRO A 52 -6.25 13.78 -9.24
C PRO A 52 -5.94 13.28 -7.82
N LYS A 53 -6.86 12.55 -7.16
CA LYS A 53 -6.72 12.17 -5.75
C LYS A 53 -6.55 10.67 -5.60
N THR A 54 -5.35 10.27 -5.23
CA THR A 54 -4.98 8.87 -5.02
C THR A 54 -4.62 8.66 -3.55
N TYR A 55 -5.14 7.56 -3.01
CA TYR A 55 -4.83 7.08 -1.67
C TYR A 55 -4.01 5.80 -1.76
N TYR A 56 -3.21 5.55 -0.74
CA TYR A 56 -2.48 4.32 -0.54
C TYR A 56 -2.89 3.74 0.80
N ARG A 57 -3.02 2.42 0.89
CA ARG A 57 -3.22 1.69 2.14
C ARG A 57 -2.37 0.43 2.16
N LEU A 58 -2.19 -0.17 3.32
CA LEU A 58 -1.58 -1.50 3.42
C LEU A 58 -2.41 -2.49 2.61
N ALA A 59 -1.74 -3.29 1.78
CA ALA A 59 -2.39 -4.40 1.13
C ALA A 59 -2.91 -5.33 2.23
N LYS A 60 -4.18 -5.72 2.16
CA LYS A 60 -4.67 -6.79 3.04
C LYS A 60 -3.80 -7.99 2.76
N SER A 61 -3.03 -8.43 3.75
CA SER A 61 -2.45 -9.77 3.75
C SER A 61 -3.61 -10.69 3.46
N GLN A 62 -3.73 -11.17 2.22
CA GLN A 62 -4.62 -12.28 1.98
C GLN A 62 -4.10 -13.34 2.95
N PRO A 63 -4.90 -13.83 3.94
CA PRO A 63 -4.63 -15.18 4.35
C PRO A 63 -4.63 -15.96 3.04
N ARG A 64 -3.59 -16.73 2.76
CA ARG A 64 -3.68 -17.77 1.73
C ARG A 64 -4.87 -18.64 2.12
N GLN A 65 -6.08 -18.26 1.72
CA GLN A 65 -7.23 -19.12 1.76
C GLN A 65 -6.98 -20.08 0.62
N ASN A 66 -6.63 -21.30 1.04
CA ASN A 66 -6.55 -22.52 0.27
C ASN A 66 -7.38 -22.45 -1.02
N LEU A 67 -6.69 -22.50 -2.16
CA LEU A 67 -7.24 -23.03 -3.41
C LEU A 67 -7.34 -24.56 -3.29
N ILE A 68 -8.15 -25.06 -2.35
CA ILE A 68 -8.59 -26.46 -2.35
C ILE A 68 -10.12 -26.43 -2.45
N GLU A 69 -10.62 -27.24 -3.39
CA GLU A 69 -12.03 -27.57 -3.67
C GLU A 69 -12.76 -26.65 -4.66
N LEU A 70 -12.72 -27.04 -5.94
CA LEU A 70 -13.92 -27.54 -6.64
C LEU A 70 -13.51 -28.03 -8.04
N ASN A 71 -13.27 -29.33 -8.14
CA ASN A 71 -13.65 -30.19 -9.26
C ASN A 71 -13.60 -31.64 -8.74
N HIS A 72 -14.47 -31.93 -7.78
CA HIS A 72 -15.00 -33.26 -7.57
C HIS A 72 -16.46 -33.20 -8.03
N ASP A 73 -16.65 -33.22 -9.34
CA ASP A 73 -17.95 -33.53 -9.92
C ASP A 73 -17.82 -34.92 -10.57
N ALA A 74 -18.42 -35.86 -9.87
CA ALA A 74 -19.13 -37.07 -10.32
C ALA A 74 -18.54 -37.92 -11.46
#